data_AF-A0A531JEU6-F1
#
_entry.id   AF-A0A531JEU6-F1
#
_cell.length_a   1.000
_cell.length_b   1.000
_cell.length_c   1.000
_cell.angle_alpha   90.00
_cell.angle_beta   90.00
_cell.angle_gamma   90.00
#
_symmetry.space_group_name_H-M   'P 1'
#
loop_
_entity.id
_entity.type
_entity.pdbx_description
1 polymer ?
#
loop_
_entity_poly.entity_id
_entity_poly.type
_entity_poly.pdbx_seq_one_letter_code
_entity_poly.pdbx_strand_id
1 'polypeptide(L)'
;RVLRSRRPMIYEPEYAVYHEHRETIEQLRRQYWTWGLGMMAFLVKSRRTDEELSARHRAMVRWWFFDRLKAVARAARRFRGRDFRFGIAELWGGIYGLAGEYDR
;
A
#
# COMPACT_ATOMS: atom_id res chain seq x y z
N ARG A 1 3.77 -13.45 9.75
CA ARG A 1 4.59 -14.64 10.11
C ARG A 1 5.65 -14.33 11.16
N VAL A 2 6.65 -13.47 10.87
CA VAL A 2 7.75 -13.15 11.81
C VAL A 2 7.22 -12.60 13.14
N LEU A 3 6.40 -11.54 13.11
CA LEU A 3 5.79 -10.96 14.32
C LEU A 3 4.98 -11.95 15.15
N ARG A 4 4.32 -12.92 14.50
CA ARG A 4 3.53 -13.98 15.17
C ARG A 4 4.41 -15.04 15.83
N SER A 5 5.66 -15.22 15.38
CA SER A 5 6.59 -16.23 15.90
C SER A 5 7.29 -15.82 17.21
N ARG A 6 6.91 -14.68 17.81
CA ARG A 6 7.56 -14.08 19.00
C ARG A 6 9.07 -13.84 18.84
N ARG A 7 9.56 -13.85 17.60
CA ARG A 7 10.93 -13.46 17.29
C ARG A 7 11.03 -11.94 17.30
N PRO A 8 12.11 -11.37 17.85
CA PRO A 8 12.32 -9.93 17.78
C PRO A 8 12.51 -9.50 16.32
N MET A 9 11.92 -8.38 15.96
CA MET A 9 12.22 -7.65 14.74
C MET A 9 13.15 -6.51 15.15
N ILE A 10 14.41 -6.60 14.77
CA ILE A 10 15.44 -5.61 15.14
C ILE A 10 15.67 -4.72 13.92
N TYR A 11 15.63 -3.42 14.14
CA TYR A 11 16.05 -2.43 13.17
C TYR A 11 17.52 -2.09 13.46
N GLU A 12 18.41 -2.43 12.55
CA GLU A 12 19.84 -2.15 12.64
C GLU A 12 20.18 -0.99 11.67
N PRO A 13 20.28 0.26 12.16
CA PRO A 13 20.54 1.42 11.31
C PRO A 13 21.95 1.42 10.69
N GLU A 14 22.89 0.63 11.21
CA GLU A 14 24.25 0.57 10.67
C GLU A 14 24.34 -0.16 9.32
N TYR A 15 23.29 -0.89 8.93
CA TYR A 15 23.26 -1.55 7.63
C TYR A 15 23.03 -0.57 6.47
N ALA A 16 24.04 -0.44 5.63
CA ALA A 16 23.94 0.25 4.36
C ALA A 16 23.26 -0.64 3.31
N VAL A 17 22.18 -0.13 2.71
CA VAL A 17 21.50 -0.78 1.59
C VAL A 17 21.52 0.16 0.40
N TYR A 18 21.95 -0.34 -0.75
CA TYR A 18 21.83 0.39 -1.99
C TYR A 18 20.37 0.34 -2.47
N HIS A 19 19.73 1.51 -2.56
CA HIS A 19 18.36 1.64 -3.04
C HIS A 19 18.33 2.33 -4.41
N GLU A 20 17.81 1.64 -5.41
CA GLU A 20 17.63 2.21 -6.75
C GLU A 20 16.32 2.97 -6.85
N HIS A 21 16.42 4.26 -7.18
CA HIS A 21 15.27 5.07 -7.53
C HIS A 21 14.81 4.77 -8.95
N ARG A 22 13.53 5.02 -9.22
CA ARG A 22 12.99 4.93 -10.58
C ARG A 22 13.55 6.07 -11.43
N GLU A 23 13.92 5.76 -12.66
CA GLU A 23 14.53 6.69 -13.60
C GLU A 23 13.49 7.61 -14.25
N THR A 24 12.26 7.12 -14.42
CA THR A 24 11.18 7.87 -15.08
C THR A 24 9.95 8.05 -14.20
N ILE A 25 9.16 9.09 -14.53
CA ILE A 25 7.89 9.37 -13.87
C ILE A 25 6.88 8.25 -14.12
N GLU A 26 6.92 7.63 -15.29
CA GLU A 26 6.08 6.49 -15.66
C GLU A 26 6.39 5.28 -14.78
N GLN A 27 7.68 4.96 -14.60
CA GLN A 27 8.14 3.90 -13.72
C GLN A 27 7.74 4.18 -12.26
N LEU A 28 7.91 5.42 -11.79
CA LEU A 28 7.49 5.82 -10.46
C LEU A 28 5.96 5.69 -10.28
N ARG A 29 5.17 6.14 -11.27
CA ARG A 29 3.71 6.00 -11.23
C ARG A 29 3.28 4.52 -11.17
N ARG A 30 3.97 3.65 -11.93
CA ARG A 30 3.74 2.21 -11.85
C ARG A 30 4.06 1.65 -10.46
N GLN A 31 5.13 2.15 -9.83
CA GLN A 31 5.48 1.77 -8.46
C GLN A 31 4.38 2.14 -7.46
N TYR A 32 3.81 3.35 -7.53
CA TYR A 32 2.66 3.74 -6.71
C TYR A 32 1.46 2.80 -6.91
N TRP A 33 1.16 2.41 -8.15
CA TRP A 33 0.13 1.41 -8.41
C TRP A 33 0.45 0.06 -7.73
N THR A 34 1.70 -0.42 -7.82
CA THR A 34 2.08 -1.68 -7.15
C THR A 34 2.02 -1.60 -5.63
N TRP A 35 2.22 -0.42 -5.02
CA TRP A 35 2.10 -0.24 -3.58
C TRP A 35 0.66 -0.39 -3.10
N GLY A 36 -0.30 0.27 -3.77
CA GLY A 36 -1.71 0.10 -3.46
C GLY A 36 -2.15 -1.37 -3.66
N LEU A 37 -1.74 -1.97 -4.77
CA LEU A 37 -2.02 -3.37 -5.08
C LEU A 37 -1.50 -4.32 -3.99
N GLY A 38 -0.21 -4.21 -3.65
CA GLY A 38 0.44 -5.06 -2.65
C GLY A 38 -0.17 -4.90 -1.26
N MET A 39 -0.50 -3.66 -0.86
CA MET A 39 -1.16 -3.40 0.42
C MET A 39 -2.50 -4.13 0.51
N MET A 40 -3.34 -4.03 -0.52
CA MET A 40 -4.67 -4.64 -0.48
C MET A 40 -4.62 -6.15 -0.63
N ALA A 41 -3.74 -6.67 -1.49
CA ALA A 41 -3.50 -8.11 -1.59
C ALA A 41 -3.04 -8.69 -0.25
N PHE A 42 -2.12 -8.00 0.45
CA PHE A 42 -1.67 -8.38 1.79
C PHE A 42 -2.83 -8.39 2.79
N LEU A 43 -3.68 -7.36 2.81
CA LEU A 43 -4.82 -7.28 3.72
C LEU A 43 -5.88 -8.34 3.42
N VAL A 44 -6.19 -8.60 2.15
CA VAL A 44 -7.12 -9.67 1.73
C VAL A 44 -6.60 -11.03 2.18
N LYS A 45 -5.33 -11.34 1.88
CA LYS A 45 -4.71 -12.60 2.29
C LYS A 45 -4.66 -12.75 3.81
N SER A 46 -4.29 -11.69 4.53
CA SER A 46 -4.20 -11.70 5.99
C SER A 46 -5.59 -11.90 6.61
N ARG A 47 -6.65 -11.31 6.05
CA ARG A 47 -8.02 -11.56 6.51
C ARG A 47 -8.48 -13.01 6.34
N ARG A 48 -8.08 -13.67 5.25
CA ARG A 48 -8.45 -15.05 4.96
C ARG A 48 -7.70 -16.07 5.82
N THR A 49 -6.50 -15.70 6.29
CA THR A 49 -5.59 -16.60 7.01
C THR A 49 -5.51 -16.31 8.51
N ASP A 50 -6.03 -15.17 8.97
CA ASP A 50 -5.95 -14.71 10.36
C ASP A 50 -7.32 -14.13 10.79
N GLU A 51 -8.20 -15.01 11.27
CA GLU A 51 -9.57 -14.66 11.67
C GLU A 51 -9.58 -13.70 12.87
N GLU A 52 -8.68 -13.93 13.83
CA GLU A 52 -8.50 -13.12 15.04
C GLU A 52 -8.28 -11.63 14.70
N LEU A 53 -7.48 -11.36 13.66
CA LEU A 53 -7.19 -9.99 13.21
C LEU A 53 -8.11 -9.51 12.07
N SER A 54 -9.07 -10.32 11.62
CA SER A 54 -9.88 -10.00 10.43
C SER A 54 -10.64 -8.67 10.56
N ALA A 55 -11.13 -8.35 11.77
CA ALA A 55 -11.79 -7.08 12.05
C ALA A 55 -10.83 -5.88 11.94
N ARG A 56 -9.61 -6.02 12.47
CA ARG A 56 -8.57 -4.98 12.39
C ARG A 56 -8.13 -4.76 10.95
N HIS A 57 -7.96 -5.83 10.17
CA HIS A 57 -7.67 -5.71 8.75
C HIS A 57 -8.80 -5.02 7.97
N ARG A 58 -10.08 -5.30 8.27
CA ARG A 58 -11.22 -4.56 7.68
C ARG A 58 -11.18 -3.08 8.03
N ALA A 59 -10.89 -2.74 9.29
CA ALA A 59 -10.75 -1.36 9.72
C ALA A 59 -9.58 -0.67 8.99
N MET A 60 -8.45 -1.36 8.82
CA MET A 60 -7.29 -0.86 8.07
C MET A 60 -7.63 -0.57 6.61
N VAL A 61 -8.36 -1.46 5.92
CA VAL A 61 -8.83 -1.21 4.55
C VAL A 61 -9.65 0.08 4.49
N ARG A 62 -10.66 0.23 5.37
CA ARG A 62 -11.53 1.41 5.40
C ARG A 62 -10.75 2.69 5.67
N TRP A 63 -9.88 2.66 6.67
CA TRP A 63 -9.03 3.79 7.03
C TRP A 63 -8.11 4.17 5.86
N TRP A 64 -7.45 3.20 5.23
CA TRP A 64 -6.52 3.45 4.12
C TRP A 64 -7.22 4.13 2.95
N PHE A 65 -8.39 3.63 2.52
CA PHE A 65 -9.14 4.25 1.43
C PHE A 65 -9.57 5.68 1.77
N PHE A 66 -10.06 5.90 2.99
CA PHE A 66 -10.46 7.23 3.42
C PHE A 66 -9.28 8.21 3.48
N ASP A 67 -8.14 7.77 4.02
CA ASP A 67 -6.92 8.58 4.08
C ASP A 67 -6.38 8.90 2.67
N ARG A 68 -6.34 7.91 1.77
CA ARG A 68 -5.92 8.11 0.37
C ARG A 68 -6.85 9.03 -0.39
N LEU A 69 -8.17 8.89 -0.24
CA LEU A 69 -9.14 9.80 -0.85
C LEU A 69 -8.95 11.24 -0.33
N LYS A 70 -8.70 11.42 0.96
CA LYS A 70 -8.35 12.73 1.53
C LYS A 70 -7.04 13.29 0.97
N ALA A 71 -6.03 12.45 0.77
CA ALA A 71 -4.75 12.87 0.19
C ALA A 71 -4.94 13.33 -1.27
N VAL A 72 -5.68 12.56 -2.07
CA VAL A 72 -6.00 12.91 -3.47
C VAL A 72 -6.83 14.20 -3.54
N ALA A 73 -7.86 14.35 -2.70
CA ALA A 73 -8.66 15.57 -2.64
C ALA A 73 -7.82 16.80 -2.26
N ARG A 74 -6.89 16.66 -1.31
CA ARG A 74 -5.94 17.74 -0.96
C ARG A 74 -4.98 18.07 -2.09
N ALA A 75 -4.47 17.07 -2.81
CA ALA A 75 -3.60 17.27 -3.96
C ALA A 75 -4.32 18.00 -5.10
N ALA A 76 -5.58 17.63 -5.37
CA ALA A 76 -6.44 18.29 -6.35
C ALA A 76 -6.68 19.77 -5.98
N ARG A 77 -7.05 20.05 -4.72
CA ARG A 77 -7.28 21.43 -4.24
C ARG A 77 -6.03 22.32 -4.31
N ARG A 78 -4.84 21.73 -4.19
CA ARG A 78 -3.56 22.46 -4.26
C ARG A 78 -2.96 22.51 -5.67
N PHE A 79 -3.71 22.09 -6.70
CA PHE A 79 -3.26 22.02 -8.10
C PHE A 79 -1.94 21.26 -8.30
N ARG A 80 -1.66 20.27 -7.44
CA ARG A 80 -0.46 19.43 -7.55
C ARG A 80 -0.71 18.27 -8.50
N GLY A 81 -0.69 18.55 -9.80
CA GLY A 81 -1.05 17.58 -10.85
C GLY A 81 -0.28 16.25 -10.79
N ARG A 82 0.99 16.26 -10.39
CA ARG A 82 1.80 15.03 -10.22
C ARG A 82 1.34 14.19 -9.03
N ASP A 83 1.23 14.79 -7.85
CA ASP A 83 0.77 14.12 -6.62
C ASP A 83 -0.63 13.53 -6.80
N PHE A 84 -1.49 14.23 -7.54
CA PHE A 84 -2.81 13.72 -7.90
C PHE A 84 -2.72 12.45 -8.75
N ARG A 85 -1.90 12.44 -9.81
CA ARG A 85 -1.74 11.26 -10.69
C ARG A 85 -1.14 10.06 -9.95
N PHE A 86 -0.23 10.29 -9.01
CA PHE A 86 0.33 9.21 -8.17
C PHE A 86 -0.71 8.67 -7.19
N GLY A 87 -1.46 9.54 -6.51
CA GLY A 87 -2.52 9.10 -5.60
C GLY A 87 -3.65 8.34 -6.30
N ILE A 88 -4.02 8.73 -7.52
CA ILE A 88 -4.98 7.97 -8.34
C ILE A 88 -4.40 6.61 -8.75
N ALA A 89 -3.12 6.54 -9.13
CA ALA A 89 -2.47 5.27 -9.47
C ALA A 89 -2.46 4.30 -8.28
N GLU A 90 -2.13 4.79 -7.08
CA GLU A 90 -2.13 4.02 -5.84
C GLU A 90 -3.55 3.54 -5.47
N LEU A 91 -4.56 4.41 -5.56
CA LEU A 91 -5.96 4.03 -5.33
C LEU A 91 -6.42 2.93 -6.29
N TRP A 92 -6.09 3.05 -7.58
CA TRP A 92 -6.43 2.03 -8.57
C TRP A 92 -5.74 0.70 -8.25
N GLY A 93 -4.46 0.73 -7.90
CA GLY A 93 -3.75 -0.45 -7.43
C GLY A 93 -4.47 -1.11 -6.26
N GLY A 94 -4.88 -0.30 -5.27
CA GLY A 94 -5.64 -0.78 -4.11
C GLY A 94 -6.95 -1.47 -4.48
N ILE A 95 -7.73 -0.90 -5.40
CA ILE A 95 -8.99 -1.52 -5.85
C ILE A 95 -8.73 -2.88 -6.50
N TYR A 96 -7.75 -2.98 -7.40
CA TYR A 96 -7.36 -4.26 -8.02
C TYR A 96 -6.89 -5.29 -6.98
N GLY A 97 -6.08 -4.85 -6.01
CA GLY A 97 -5.58 -5.74 -4.96
C GLY A 97 -6.69 -6.24 -4.04
N LEU A 98 -7.71 -5.41 -3.80
CA LEU A 98 -8.89 -5.78 -3.01
C LEU A 98 -9.80 -6.75 -3.77
N ALA A 99 -9.89 -6.61 -5.09
CA ALA A 99 -10.65 -7.48 -5.97
C ALA A 99 -10.04 -8.88 -6.15
N GLY A 100 -8.84 -9.12 -5.60
CA GLY A 100 -8.21 -10.44 -5.64
C GLY A 100 -7.32 -10.67 -6.85
N GLU A 101 -6.62 -9.66 -7.37
CA GLU A 101 -5.64 -9.81 -8.48
C GLU A 101 -4.64 -10.95 -8.26
N TYR A 102 -4.33 -11.27 -6.99
CA TYR A 102 -3.44 -12.35 -6.56
C TYR A 102 -4.15 -13.63 -6.08
N ASP A 103 -5.43 -13.81 -6.44
CA ASP A 103 -6.16 -15.07 -6.24
C ASP A 103 -5.92 -16.08 -7.39
N ARG A 104 -5.00 -15.76 -8.30
CA ARG A 104 -4.49 -16.66 -9.35
C ARG A 104 -3.39 -17.57 -8.83
#